data_AF-A0A832VPX7-F1
#
_entry.id   AF-A0A832VPX7-F1
#
_cell.length_a   1.000
_cell.length_b   1.000
_cell.length_c   1.000
_cell.angle_alpha   90.00
_cell.angle_beta   90.00
_cell.angle_gamma   90.00
#
_symmetry.space_group_name_H-M   'P 1'
#
loop_
_entity.id
_entity.type
_entity.pdbx_description
1 polymer ?
#
loop_
_entity_poly.entity_id
_entity_poly.type
_entity_poly.pdbx_seq_one_letter_code
_entity_poly.pdbx_strand_id
1 'polypeptide(L)'
;MYATSPMLKPSDLQRCLGSTMSDTVELDLESNPQAIRGYAFYDWAKSSFETSVTTAVLPAWFAYIFLKANGLEATVLGVSMTSDAIWSYSVSIAAIFVAILAPSLGVIADRRAIKIWWLRILTYLGAASTFLLAFAPMLGVSQQWVWLIVMFLMANVGLNGAGVFYNALLPHLGTDDEMDAISNRAYAYGYLGGGLLLAVHLIMFLSITGDWVIPFIMASSGVWWLGFACLTFAWVPEPPIENEMEVLGVADSAKFAFGELKKTFGQVTHFRTLFIYMIAYFFFIDGINSVSALAGIYGVTVLGLTTGNLIAIILIIQFVAAPCAIGFTILAKRTSTHYALSFSLVMWVVVIVGALSFAPLVLESHDEYDIQFDWDADGDGIADAEDDDTDGDWYSNAAEEEAGTDPLDPSSTPNPNPSIWLQQRLAGKGQYIVSVGDGTYE
;
A
#
# COMPACT_ATOMS: atom_id res chain seq x y z
N MET A 1 49.15 -41.71 43.32
CA MET A 1 48.06 -42.13 44.21
C MET A 1 47.26 -40.88 44.56
N TYR A 2 46.06 -40.81 43.98
CA TYR A 2 44.94 -39.87 44.20
C TYR A 2 45.14 -38.35 44.02
N ALA A 3 44.58 -37.88 42.91
CA ALA A 3 44.14 -36.51 42.67
C ALA A 3 42.87 -36.21 43.48
N THR A 4 42.74 -34.98 43.97
CA THR A 4 41.53 -34.45 44.62
C THR A 4 41.10 -33.17 43.91
N SER A 5 39.99 -33.25 43.18
CA SER A 5 39.23 -32.10 42.69
C SER A 5 38.39 -31.49 43.82
N PRO A 6 38.21 -30.16 43.82
CA PRO A 6 36.96 -29.54 44.28
C PRO A 6 36.53 -28.43 43.30
N MET A 7 35.28 -27.99 43.12
CA MET A 7 33.95 -28.29 43.65
C MET A 7 33.02 -27.58 42.63
N LEU A 8 32.10 -28.30 41.99
CA LEU A 8 30.99 -27.66 41.29
C LEU A 8 30.01 -27.12 42.36
N LYS A 9 29.66 -25.84 42.28
CA LYS A 9 28.60 -25.26 43.11
C LYS A 9 27.23 -25.81 42.69
N PRO A 10 26.27 -25.98 43.61
CA PRO A 10 25.00 -26.63 43.31
C PRO A 10 24.13 -25.75 42.41
N SER A 11 23.54 -26.35 41.39
CA SER A 11 22.44 -25.77 40.62
C SER A 11 21.19 -25.64 41.50
N ASP A 12 20.50 -24.51 41.39
CA ASP A 12 19.25 -24.22 42.09
C ASP A 12 18.12 -25.14 41.59
N LEU A 13 18.07 -26.31 42.23
CA LEU A 13 17.10 -27.39 42.04
C LEU A 13 15.78 -27.06 42.77
N GLN A 14 15.21 -25.88 42.47
CA GLN A 14 13.96 -25.41 43.08
C GLN A 14 12.88 -24.99 42.06
N ARG A 15 12.94 -25.52 40.84
CA ARG A 15 11.82 -25.54 39.90
C ARG A 15 11.34 -26.98 39.69
N CYS A 16 10.78 -27.59 40.72
CA CYS A 16 9.92 -28.76 40.57
C CYS A 16 8.56 -28.41 41.15
N LEU A 17 7.56 -28.23 40.27
CA LEU A 17 6.27 -28.95 40.26
C LEU A 17 5.18 -28.09 39.59
N GLY A 18 4.74 -28.53 38.41
CA GLY A 18 3.41 -28.20 37.90
C GLY A 18 3.36 -27.46 36.56
N SER A 19 3.73 -28.14 35.47
CA SER A 19 3.09 -28.05 34.14
C SER A 19 4.07 -28.62 33.12
N THR A 20 3.82 -29.83 32.64
CA THR A 20 4.45 -30.36 31.42
C THR A 20 3.87 -29.59 30.23
N MET A 21 4.32 -28.35 30.01
CA MET A 21 4.27 -27.75 28.69
C MET A 21 5.42 -28.33 27.89
N SER A 22 5.08 -28.85 26.71
CA SER A 22 5.92 -29.20 25.57
C SER A 22 7.43 -29.02 25.81
N ASP A 23 8.19 -30.11 25.67
CA ASP A 23 9.63 -30.03 25.39
C ASP A 23 9.82 -29.08 24.20
N THR A 24 10.02 -27.79 24.47
CA THR A 24 10.46 -26.81 23.50
C THR A 24 11.88 -27.23 23.17
N VAL A 25 12.07 -27.73 21.95
CA VAL A 25 13.40 -27.89 21.38
C VAL A 25 14.09 -26.54 21.56
N GLU A 26 15.02 -26.45 22.51
CA GLU A 26 15.83 -25.27 22.74
C GLU A 26 16.68 -25.06 21.48
N LEU A 27 16.18 -24.23 20.57
CA LEU A 27 16.93 -23.69 19.43
C LEU A 27 17.89 -22.59 19.94
N ASP A 28 18.57 -22.83 21.07
CA ASP A 28 19.49 -21.88 21.70
C ASP A 28 20.83 -21.88 20.93
N LEU A 29 20.82 -21.18 19.79
CA LEU A 29 22.04 -20.80 19.07
C LEU A 29 22.60 -19.52 19.67
N GLU A 30 23.90 -19.51 20.01
CA GLU A 30 24.57 -18.27 20.43
C GLU A 30 24.35 -17.16 19.40
N SER A 31 23.83 -16.01 19.86
CA SER A 31 23.52 -14.86 19.01
C SER A 31 24.76 -14.41 18.23
N ASN A 32 24.71 -14.43 16.90
CA ASN A 32 25.79 -13.91 16.07
C ASN A 32 25.53 -12.43 15.73
N PRO A 33 26.33 -11.47 16.25
CA PRO A 33 26.09 -10.04 16.02
C PRO A 33 26.13 -9.64 14.55
N GLN A 34 26.90 -10.35 13.72
CA GLN A 34 26.98 -10.10 12.29
C GLN A 34 25.71 -10.55 11.57
N ALA A 35 25.15 -11.70 11.93
CA ALA A 35 23.91 -12.20 11.35
C ALA A 35 22.70 -11.33 11.74
N ILE A 36 22.63 -10.89 13.01
CA ILE A 36 21.60 -9.95 13.49
C ILE A 36 21.66 -8.62 12.72
N ARG A 37 22.87 -8.10 12.47
CA ARG A 37 23.04 -6.91 11.63
C ARG A 37 22.59 -7.16 10.19
N GLY A 38 22.98 -8.29 9.61
CA GLY A 38 22.53 -8.69 8.27
C GLY A 38 21.01 -8.75 8.16
N TYR A 39 20.35 -9.31 9.17
CA TYR A 39 18.89 -9.35 9.28
C TYR A 39 18.27 -7.95 9.33
N ALA A 40 18.84 -7.04 10.14
CA ALA A 40 18.37 -5.65 10.22
C ALA A 40 18.62 -4.84 8.92
N PHE A 41 19.70 -5.14 8.19
CA PHE A 41 19.97 -4.51 6.89
C PHE A 41 18.96 -4.91 5.81
N TYR A 42 18.26 -6.04 5.96
CA TYR A 42 17.21 -6.41 5.02
C TYR A 42 15.99 -5.49 5.15
N ASP A 43 15.57 -5.19 6.38
CA ASP A 43 14.54 -4.19 6.67
C ASP A 43 14.96 -2.82 6.14
N TRP A 44 16.19 -2.38 6.43
CA TRP A 44 16.77 -1.15 5.87
C TRP A 44 16.68 -1.08 4.34
N ALA A 45 16.94 -2.20 3.68
CA ALA A 45 16.92 -2.31 2.24
C ALA A 45 15.50 -2.19 1.68
N LYS A 46 14.60 -3.08 2.12
CA LYS A 46 13.22 -3.16 1.58
C LYS A 46 12.38 -1.91 1.91
N SER A 47 12.66 -1.25 3.04
CA SER A 47 11.92 -0.05 3.44
C SER A 47 12.11 1.12 2.49
N SER A 48 13.12 1.13 1.62
CA SER A 48 13.22 2.10 0.53
C SER A 48 12.02 2.03 -0.42
N PHE A 49 11.59 0.80 -0.78
CA PHE A 49 10.40 0.57 -1.58
C PHE A 49 9.12 0.94 -0.81
N GLU A 50 8.96 0.45 0.42
CA GLU A 50 7.76 0.72 1.24
C GLU A 50 7.52 2.22 1.46
N THR A 51 8.59 2.98 1.66
CA THR A 51 8.50 4.43 1.95
C THR A 51 8.46 5.28 0.68
N SER A 52 9.48 5.18 -0.17
CA SER A 52 9.59 6.08 -1.33
C SER A 52 8.63 5.69 -2.44
N VAL A 53 8.46 4.39 -2.68
CA VAL A 53 7.62 3.89 -3.77
C VAL A 53 6.18 3.78 -3.28
N THR A 54 5.88 2.84 -2.37
CA THR A 54 4.50 2.51 -2.00
C THR A 54 3.72 3.67 -1.38
N THR A 55 4.36 4.51 -0.56
CA THR A 55 3.64 5.53 0.22
C THR A 55 3.86 6.96 -0.24
N ALA A 56 5.09 7.37 -0.53
CA ALA A 56 5.40 8.79 -0.73
C ALA A 56 5.28 9.30 -2.16
N VAL A 57 5.77 8.54 -3.16
CA VAL A 57 5.96 9.08 -4.52
C VAL A 57 5.12 8.37 -5.58
N LEU A 58 5.10 7.03 -5.60
CA LEU A 58 4.40 6.30 -6.66
C LEU A 58 2.89 6.56 -6.68
N PRO A 59 2.15 6.62 -5.55
CA PRO A 59 0.72 6.92 -5.58
C PRO A 59 0.41 8.26 -6.25
N ALA A 60 1.15 9.31 -5.88
CA ALA A 60 1.00 10.64 -6.45
C ALA A 60 1.31 10.66 -7.94
N TRP A 61 2.42 10.00 -8.33
CA TRP A 61 2.83 9.90 -9.72
C TRP A 61 1.84 9.08 -10.55
N PHE A 62 1.33 7.98 -10.00
CA PHE A 62 0.32 7.14 -10.62
C PHE A 62 -0.98 7.92 -10.85
N ALA A 63 -1.50 8.63 -9.85
CA ALA A 63 -2.69 9.46 -9.98
C ALA A 63 -2.55 10.50 -11.10
N TYR A 64 -1.39 11.18 -11.15
CA TYR A 64 -1.09 12.15 -12.21
C TYR A 64 -1.04 11.52 -13.61
N ILE A 65 -0.35 10.39 -13.76
CA ILE A 65 -0.23 9.70 -15.06
C ILE A 65 -1.58 9.12 -15.49
N PHE A 66 -2.37 8.61 -14.54
CA PHE A 66 -3.72 8.13 -14.80
C PHE A 66 -4.63 9.25 -15.31
N LEU A 67 -4.64 10.39 -14.61
CA LEU A 67 -5.40 11.58 -15.01
C LEU A 67 -5.01 12.04 -16.41
N LYS A 68 -3.70 12.09 -16.69
CA LYS A 68 -3.18 12.48 -18.00
C LYS A 68 -3.56 11.50 -19.13
N ALA A 69 -3.74 10.22 -18.81
CA ALA A 69 -4.02 9.17 -19.79
C ALA A 69 -5.52 8.97 -20.06
N ASN A 70 -6.36 9.06 -19.02
CA ASN A 70 -7.77 8.67 -19.09
C ASN A 70 -8.75 9.78 -18.67
N GLY A 71 -8.29 10.86 -18.04
CA GLY A 71 -9.17 11.81 -17.37
C GLY A 71 -9.50 11.38 -15.93
N LEU A 72 -10.63 11.83 -15.40
CA LEU A 72 -11.03 11.54 -14.01
C LEU A 72 -11.35 10.06 -13.77
N GLU A 73 -11.88 9.38 -14.79
CA GLU A 73 -12.29 7.99 -14.73
C GLU A 73 -11.77 7.21 -15.94
N ALA A 74 -11.49 5.92 -15.73
CA ALA A 74 -11.24 4.97 -16.80
C ALA A 74 -12.25 3.83 -16.72
N THR A 75 -12.84 3.45 -17.86
CA THR A 75 -13.68 2.26 -17.95
C THR A 75 -12.80 1.02 -18.02
N VAL A 76 -12.70 0.28 -16.92
CA VAL A 76 -11.97 -0.98 -16.83
C VAL A 76 -12.98 -2.11 -16.62
N LEU A 77 -12.96 -3.12 -17.49
CA LEU A 77 -13.89 -4.27 -17.44
C LEU A 77 -15.39 -3.88 -17.40
N GLY A 78 -15.75 -2.75 -18.02
CA GLY A 78 -17.13 -2.24 -18.07
C GLY A 78 -17.58 -1.44 -16.85
N VAL A 79 -16.68 -1.16 -15.91
CA VAL A 79 -16.94 -0.30 -14.74
C VAL A 79 -16.07 0.95 -14.86
N SER A 80 -16.66 2.14 -14.70
CA SER A 80 -15.90 3.39 -14.60
C SER A 80 -15.26 3.49 -13.21
N MET A 81 -13.95 3.70 -13.19
CA MET A 81 -13.16 3.67 -11.97
C MET A 81 -12.19 4.83 -11.94
N THR A 82 -12.08 5.47 -10.78
CA THR A 82 -11.10 6.52 -10.47
C THR A 82 -9.71 5.92 -10.22
N SER A 83 -8.69 6.79 -10.18
CA SER A 83 -7.30 6.36 -9.97
C SER A 83 -7.09 5.63 -8.62
N ASP A 84 -7.69 6.12 -7.54
CA ASP A 84 -7.61 5.55 -6.20
C ASP A 84 -8.33 4.19 -6.10
N ALA A 85 -9.46 4.03 -6.78
CA ALA A 85 -10.13 2.75 -6.90
C ALA A 85 -9.21 1.72 -7.58
N ILE A 86 -8.66 2.06 -8.75
CA ILE A 86 -7.74 1.15 -9.49
C ILE A 86 -6.50 0.80 -8.66
N TRP A 87 -5.94 1.77 -7.94
CA TRP A 87 -4.82 1.52 -7.01
C TRP A 87 -5.22 0.52 -5.93
N SER A 88 -6.37 0.71 -5.28
CA SER A 88 -6.89 -0.16 -4.22
C SER A 88 -7.15 -1.59 -4.70
N TYR A 89 -7.76 -1.75 -5.89
CA TYR A 89 -7.92 -3.06 -6.50
C TYR A 89 -6.58 -3.72 -6.84
N SER A 90 -5.60 -2.95 -7.29
CA SER A 90 -4.25 -3.46 -7.59
C SER A 90 -3.56 -4.01 -6.34
N VAL A 91 -3.62 -3.28 -5.23
CA VAL A 91 -3.13 -3.73 -3.92
C VAL A 91 -3.88 -4.98 -3.46
N SER A 92 -5.21 -5.01 -3.59
CA SER A 92 -6.05 -6.15 -3.21
C SER A 92 -5.73 -7.41 -4.02
N ILE A 93 -5.52 -7.28 -5.34
CA ILE A 93 -5.11 -8.38 -6.22
C ILE A 93 -3.72 -8.89 -5.80
N ALA A 94 -2.79 -7.99 -5.46
CA ALA A 94 -1.48 -8.36 -4.93
C ALA A 94 -1.61 -9.20 -3.66
N ALA A 95 -2.43 -8.74 -2.72
CA ALA A 95 -2.67 -9.39 -1.44
C ALA A 95 -3.30 -10.78 -1.63
N ILE A 96 -4.28 -10.93 -2.52
CA ILE A 96 -4.88 -12.22 -2.86
C ILE A 96 -3.85 -13.16 -3.49
N PHE A 97 -3.05 -12.66 -4.43
CA PHE A 97 -2.02 -13.46 -5.08
C PHE A 97 -0.99 -13.98 -4.06
N VAL A 98 -0.53 -13.11 -3.15
CA VAL A 98 0.34 -13.49 -2.04
C VAL A 98 -0.35 -14.47 -1.09
N ALA A 99 -1.62 -14.27 -0.74
CA ALA A 99 -2.35 -15.16 0.15
C ALA A 99 -2.49 -16.58 -0.42
N ILE A 100 -2.60 -16.72 -1.74
CA ILE A 100 -2.62 -18.03 -2.43
C ILE A 100 -1.22 -18.67 -2.41
N LEU A 101 -0.16 -17.89 -2.60
CA LEU A 101 1.22 -18.39 -2.61
C LEU A 101 1.77 -18.66 -1.20
N ALA A 102 1.37 -17.88 -0.20
CA ALA A 102 1.93 -17.89 1.15
C ALA A 102 1.91 -19.28 1.82
N PRO A 103 0.84 -20.10 1.74
CA PRO A 103 0.86 -21.48 2.22
C PRO A 103 1.98 -22.32 1.63
N SER A 104 2.19 -22.22 0.31
CA SER A 104 3.23 -22.98 -0.38
C SER A 104 4.63 -22.49 -0.04
N LEU A 105 4.81 -21.17 0.05
CA LEU A 105 6.08 -20.55 0.45
C LEU A 105 6.43 -20.87 1.91
N GLY A 106 5.45 -20.83 2.81
CA GLY A 106 5.62 -21.14 4.23
C GLY A 106 6.09 -22.57 4.47
N VAL A 107 5.46 -23.56 3.83
CA VAL A 107 5.90 -24.96 3.96
C VAL A 107 7.30 -25.19 3.38
N ILE A 108 7.63 -24.51 2.28
CA ILE A 108 8.99 -24.56 1.72
C ILE A 108 9.99 -23.91 2.69
N ALA A 109 9.62 -22.78 3.31
CA ALA A 109 10.46 -22.09 4.29
C ALA A 109 10.69 -22.95 5.54
N ASP A 110 9.67 -23.67 6.00
CA ASP A 110 9.74 -24.43 7.26
C ASP A 110 10.50 -25.77 7.10
N ARG A 111 10.56 -26.34 5.89
CA ARG A 111 11.02 -27.73 5.69
C ARG A 111 12.21 -27.90 4.75
N ARG A 112 12.78 -26.81 4.21
CA ARG A 112 14.01 -26.86 3.39
C ARG A 112 15.00 -25.75 3.75
N ALA A 113 16.29 -26.09 3.82
CA ALA A 113 17.39 -25.15 4.04
C ALA A 113 17.73 -24.33 2.77
N ILE A 114 16.72 -23.65 2.22
CA ILE A 114 16.83 -22.80 1.02
C ILE A 114 16.15 -21.44 1.24
N LYS A 115 16.03 -21.01 2.50
CA LYS A 115 15.39 -19.75 2.93
C LYS A 115 16.12 -18.55 2.32
N ILE A 116 17.45 -18.49 2.40
CA ILE A 116 18.22 -17.39 1.81
C ILE A 116 18.16 -17.44 0.28
N TRP A 117 18.12 -18.64 -0.32
CA TRP A 117 17.99 -18.77 -1.77
C TRP A 117 16.66 -18.22 -2.30
N TRP A 118 15.52 -18.58 -1.68
CA TRP A 118 14.22 -18.02 -2.05
C TRP A 118 14.10 -16.54 -1.72
N LEU A 119 14.63 -16.11 -0.56
CA LEU A 119 14.71 -14.71 -0.19
C LEU A 119 15.42 -13.89 -1.28
N ARG A 120 16.53 -14.40 -1.82
CA ARG A 120 17.28 -13.76 -2.92
C ARG A 120 16.45 -13.62 -4.18
N ILE A 121 15.79 -14.68 -4.63
CA ILE A 121 14.98 -14.67 -5.87
C ILE A 121 13.84 -13.67 -5.77
N LEU A 122 13.10 -13.69 -4.66
CA LEU A 122 11.95 -12.81 -4.47
C LEU A 122 12.40 -11.36 -4.26
N THR A 123 13.56 -11.14 -3.63
CA THR A 123 14.18 -9.81 -3.56
C THR A 123 14.63 -9.31 -4.93
N TYR A 124 15.19 -10.17 -5.78
CA TYR A 124 15.56 -9.80 -7.15
C TYR A 124 14.34 -9.44 -7.97
N LEU A 125 13.25 -10.21 -7.87
CA LEU A 125 11.98 -9.87 -8.48
C LEU A 125 11.49 -8.51 -8.00
N GLY A 126 11.44 -8.32 -6.67
CA GLY A 126 10.95 -7.09 -6.04
C GLY A 126 11.74 -5.84 -6.46
N ALA A 127 13.06 -5.90 -6.29
CA ALA A 127 13.96 -4.79 -6.58
C ALA A 127 14.08 -4.50 -8.07
N ALA A 128 14.10 -5.53 -8.93
CA ALA A 128 14.12 -5.34 -10.39
C ALA A 128 12.82 -4.71 -10.88
N SER A 129 11.66 -5.18 -10.41
CA SER A 129 10.37 -4.56 -10.75
C SER A 129 10.29 -3.11 -10.26
N THR A 130 10.83 -2.83 -9.07
CA THR A 130 10.94 -1.46 -8.55
C THR A 130 11.81 -0.57 -9.45
N PHE A 131 12.96 -1.08 -9.91
CA PHE A 131 13.83 -0.37 -10.84
C PHE A 131 13.15 -0.13 -12.19
N LEU A 132 12.40 -1.11 -12.69
CA LEU A 132 11.67 -1.04 -13.95
C LEU A 132 10.52 -0.01 -13.96
N LEU A 133 10.03 0.43 -12.79
CA LEU A 133 9.09 1.56 -12.71
C LEU A 133 9.66 2.83 -13.35
N ALA A 134 10.99 3.04 -13.26
CA ALA A 134 11.66 4.19 -13.84
C ALA A 134 11.53 4.27 -15.38
N PHE A 135 11.20 3.16 -16.04
CA PHE A 135 11.08 3.10 -17.50
C PHE A 135 9.69 3.46 -18.01
N ALA A 136 8.73 3.75 -17.13
CA ALA A 136 7.38 4.15 -17.53
C ALA A 136 7.35 5.31 -18.55
N PRO A 137 8.16 6.40 -18.40
CA PRO A 137 8.16 7.50 -19.38
C PRO A 137 8.62 7.11 -20.79
N MET A 138 9.27 5.96 -20.97
CA MET A 138 9.67 5.46 -22.29
C MET A 138 8.49 4.86 -23.08
N LEU A 139 7.36 4.61 -22.42
CA LEU A 139 6.14 4.10 -23.02
C LEU A 139 5.19 5.24 -23.41
N GLY A 140 4.28 4.98 -24.36
CA GLY A 140 3.23 5.94 -24.72
C GLY A 140 2.29 6.21 -23.54
N VAL A 141 1.79 7.45 -23.41
CA VAL A 141 1.02 7.96 -22.26
C VAL A 141 -0.11 7.01 -21.82
N SER A 142 -0.85 6.44 -22.77
CA SER A 142 -1.95 5.51 -22.50
C SER A 142 -1.53 4.18 -21.87
N GLN A 143 -0.26 3.78 -21.99
CA GLN A 143 0.28 2.53 -21.47
C GLN A 143 1.07 2.72 -20.15
N GLN A 144 1.41 3.96 -19.80
CA GLN A 144 2.27 4.25 -18.65
C GLN A 144 1.63 3.80 -17.33
N TRP A 145 0.35 4.13 -17.11
CA TRP A 145 -0.35 3.78 -15.88
C TRP A 145 -0.48 2.25 -15.71
N VAL A 146 -0.71 1.51 -16.80
CA VAL A 146 -0.74 0.04 -16.79
C VAL A 146 0.61 -0.54 -16.41
N TRP A 147 1.69 -0.02 -17.00
CA TRP A 147 3.06 -0.44 -16.68
C TRP A 147 3.39 -0.23 -15.19
N LEU A 148 3.01 0.93 -14.64
CA LEU A 148 3.22 1.24 -13.21
C LEU A 148 2.51 0.22 -12.32
N ILE A 149 1.25 -0.10 -12.61
CA ILE A 149 0.48 -1.11 -11.83
C ILE A 149 1.14 -2.49 -11.92
N VAL A 150 1.48 -2.95 -13.13
CA VAL A 150 2.04 -4.30 -13.30
C VAL A 150 3.38 -4.44 -12.59
N MET A 151 4.27 -3.45 -12.72
CA MET A 151 5.56 -3.46 -12.04
C MET A 151 5.40 -3.31 -10.53
N PHE A 152 4.48 -2.46 -10.05
CA PHE A 152 4.17 -2.33 -8.63
C PHE A 152 3.60 -3.62 -8.03
N LEU A 153 2.74 -4.33 -8.77
CA LEU A 153 2.19 -5.62 -8.38
C LEU A 153 3.30 -6.65 -8.20
N MET A 154 4.19 -6.78 -9.19
CA MET A 154 5.34 -7.69 -9.14
C MET A 154 6.31 -7.32 -8.01
N ALA A 155 6.52 -6.03 -7.76
CA ALA A 155 7.33 -5.55 -6.65
C ALA A 155 6.73 -5.92 -5.28
N ASN A 156 5.41 -5.76 -5.12
CA ASN A 156 4.68 -6.15 -3.92
C ASN A 156 4.70 -7.67 -3.68
N VAL A 157 4.55 -8.47 -4.73
CA VAL A 157 4.66 -9.93 -4.63
C VAL A 157 6.07 -10.33 -4.20
N GLY A 158 7.10 -9.69 -4.77
CA GLY A 158 8.49 -9.86 -4.35
C GLY A 158 8.71 -9.51 -2.88
N LEU A 159 8.22 -8.35 -2.43
CA LEU A 159 8.33 -7.88 -1.05
C LEU A 159 7.66 -8.83 -0.05
N ASN A 160 6.37 -9.12 -0.25
CA ASN A 160 5.59 -9.91 0.69
C ASN A 160 6.02 -11.38 0.67
N GLY A 161 6.31 -11.93 -0.51
CA GLY A 161 6.83 -13.29 -0.66
C GLY A 161 8.19 -13.44 0.02
N ALA A 162 9.11 -12.49 -0.19
CA ALA A 162 10.41 -12.48 0.49
C ALA A 162 10.24 -12.32 2.01
N GLY A 163 9.23 -11.56 2.46
CA GLY A 163 8.85 -11.40 3.85
C GLY A 163 8.56 -12.72 4.58
N VAL A 164 7.96 -13.71 3.90
CA VAL A 164 7.73 -15.04 4.49
C VAL A 164 9.05 -15.71 4.88
N PHE A 165 10.03 -15.74 3.96
CA PHE A 165 11.34 -16.33 4.22
C PHE A 165 12.17 -15.50 5.19
N TYR A 166 12.07 -14.17 5.10
CA TYR A 166 12.73 -13.25 6.01
C TYR A 166 12.30 -13.49 7.46
N ASN A 167 10.99 -13.53 7.72
CA ASN A 167 10.47 -13.78 9.06
C ASN A 167 10.84 -15.18 9.58
N ALA A 168 10.94 -16.18 8.69
CA ALA A 168 11.38 -17.53 9.04
C ALA A 168 12.88 -17.65 9.43
N LEU A 169 13.68 -16.60 9.22
CA LEU A 169 15.07 -16.54 9.69
C LEU A 169 15.14 -16.16 11.17
N LEU A 170 14.18 -15.39 11.67
CA LEU A 170 14.23 -14.79 13.00
C LEU A 170 14.45 -15.81 14.14
N PRO A 171 13.76 -16.98 14.18
CA PRO A 171 13.97 -17.98 15.22
C PRO A 171 15.37 -18.63 15.24
N HIS A 172 16.21 -18.36 14.24
CA HIS A 172 17.54 -18.96 14.09
C HIS A 172 18.67 -17.96 14.36
N LEU A 173 18.34 -16.73 14.79
CA LEU A 173 19.29 -15.62 14.96
C LEU A 173 19.65 -15.30 16.42
N GLY A 174 18.85 -15.76 17.38
CA GLY A 174 19.05 -15.53 18.80
C GLY A 174 18.07 -16.36 19.63
N THR A 175 18.15 -16.20 20.95
CA THR A 175 17.31 -16.91 21.92
C THR A 175 15.89 -16.32 21.99
N ASP A 176 14.95 -17.07 22.57
CA ASP A 176 13.54 -16.68 22.67
C ASP A 176 13.33 -15.31 23.34
N ASP A 177 14.17 -14.93 24.30
CA ASP A 177 14.11 -13.64 25.01
C ASP A 177 14.69 -12.46 24.21
N GLU A 178 15.53 -12.74 23.22
CA GLU A 178 16.14 -11.74 22.34
C GLU A 178 15.31 -11.44 21.09
N MET A 179 14.39 -12.33 20.72
CA MET A 179 13.64 -12.27 19.47
C MET A 179 12.87 -10.94 19.27
N ASP A 180 12.15 -10.49 20.31
CA ASP A 180 11.44 -9.21 20.29
C ASP A 180 12.39 -8.02 20.10
N ALA A 181 13.58 -8.07 20.69
CA ALA A 181 14.56 -7.00 20.59
C ALA A 181 15.26 -6.99 19.22
N ILE A 182 15.53 -8.15 18.64
CA ILE A 182 16.09 -8.28 17.29
C ILE A 182 15.09 -7.74 16.26
N SER A 183 13.83 -8.17 16.33
CA SER A 183 12.77 -7.71 15.41
C SER A 183 12.54 -6.20 15.51
N ASN A 184 12.35 -5.65 16.72
CA ASN A 184 12.16 -4.20 16.89
C ASN A 184 13.37 -3.38 16.42
N ARG A 185 14.60 -3.90 16.57
CA ARG A 185 15.80 -3.26 16.05
C ARG A 185 15.82 -3.29 14.52
N ALA A 186 15.41 -4.39 13.89
CA ALA A 186 15.30 -4.49 12.45
C ALA A 186 14.28 -3.49 11.89
N TYR A 187 13.09 -3.38 12.50
CA TYR A 187 12.11 -2.33 12.17
C TYR A 187 12.67 -0.91 12.30
N ALA A 188 13.41 -0.60 13.38
CA ALA A 188 14.05 0.70 13.55
C ALA A 188 15.08 0.99 12.44
N TYR A 189 15.84 -0.01 12.00
CA TYR A 189 16.72 0.09 10.84
C TYR A 189 15.92 0.33 9.55
N GLY A 190 14.78 -0.35 9.37
CA GLY A 190 13.87 -0.11 8.26
C GLY A 190 13.39 1.35 8.19
N TYR A 191 12.88 1.87 9.32
CA TYR A 191 12.42 3.27 9.40
C TYR A 191 13.52 4.26 9.06
N LEU A 192 14.73 4.07 9.60
CA LEU A 192 15.89 4.92 9.33
C LEU A 192 16.39 4.78 7.88
N GLY A 193 16.42 3.58 7.32
CA GLY A 193 16.89 3.33 5.97
C GLY A 193 15.97 3.90 4.90
N GLY A 194 14.67 3.60 5.02
CA GLY A 194 13.65 4.20 4.17
C GLY A 194 13.58 5.71 4.32
N GLY A 195 13.61 6.21 5.58
CA GLY A 195 13.61 7.65 5.87
C GLY A 195 14.84 8.39 5.33
N LEU A 196 16.03 7.79 5.42
CA LEU A 196 17.26 8.41 4.90
C LEU A 196 17.20 8.56 3.37
N LEU A 197 16.82 7.51 2.66
CA LEU A 197 16.68 7.59 1.20
C LEU A 197 15.55 8.55 0.80
N LEU A 198 14.42 8.52 1.51
CA LEU A 198 13.32 9.44 1.29
C LEU A 198 13.71 10.90 1.53
N ALA A 199 14.58 11.19 2.50
CA ALA A 199 15.14 12.53 2.71
C ALA A 199 15.94 12.99 1.48
N VAL A 200 16.75 12.11 0.90
CA VAL A 200 17.49 12.39 -0.35
C VAL A 200 16.51 12.66 -1.49
N HIS A 201 15.45 11.84 -1.62
CA HIS A 201 14.40 12.05 -2.62
C HIS A 201 13.67 13.38 -2.43
N LEU A 202 13.35 13.77 -1.20
CA LEU A 202 12.71 15.06 -0.91
C LEU A 202 13.61 16.23 -1.31
N ILE A 203 14.88 16.20 -0.89
CA ILE A 203 15.85 17.26 -1.25
C ILE A 203 15.96 17.35 -2.77
N MET A 204 16.07 16.22 -3.45
CA MET A 204 16.15 16.16 -4.90
C MET A 204 14.88 16.71 -5.57
N PHE A 205 13.70 16.33 -5.10
CA PHE A 205 12.41 16.78 -5.59
C PHE A 205 12.22 18.30 -5.43
N LEU A 206 12.69 18.88 -4.33
CA LEU A 206 12.58 20.31 -4.06
C LEU A 206 13.66 21.16 -4.75
N SER A 207 14.85 20.59 -4.97
CA SER A 207 16.02 21.36 -5.46
C SER A 207 16.23 21.23 -6.97
N ILE A 208 15.70 20.18 -7.60
CA ILE A 208 15.94 19.86 -9.01
C ILE A 208 14.62 19.74 -9.73
N THR A 209 14.47 20.49 -10.83
CA THR A 209 13.33 20.39 -11.74
C THR A 209 13.71 19.54 -12.95
N GLY A 210 12.97 18.47 -13.21
CA GLY A 210 13.12 17.68 -14.43
C GLY A 210 12.24 16.43 -14.43
N ASP A 211 11.76 16.04 -15.62
CA ASP A 211 10.87 14.88 -15.79
C ASP A 211 11.52 13.54 -15.40
N TRP A 212 12.85 13.51 -15.32
CA TRP A 212 13.65 12.34 -14.91
C TRP A 212 13.73 12.15 -13.39
N VAL A 213 13.34 13.15 -12.58
CA VAL A 213 13.48 13.13 -11.13
C VAL A 213 12.67 11.98 -10.52
N ILE A 214 11.38 11.86 -10.87
CA ILE A 214 10.51 10.79 -10.35
C ILE A 214 11.00 9.39 -10.80
N PRO A 215 11.30 9.16 -12.10
CA PRO A 215 11.95 7.93 -12.54
C PRO A 215 13.22 7.58 -11.76
N PHE A 216 14.08 8.56 -11.49
CA PHE A 216 15.30 8.34 -10.72
C PHE A 216 15.01 7.93 -9.27
N ILE A 217 14.00 8.51 -8.62
CA ILE A 217 13.54 8.09 -7.29
C ILE A 217 13.11 6.62 -7.31
N MET A 218 12.38 6.18 -8.34
CA MET A 218 11.99 4.77 -8.49
C MET A 218 13.21 3.85 -8.70
N ALA A 219 14.11 4.23 -9.62
CA ALA A 219 15.32 3.46 -9.93
C ALA A 219 16.23 3.32 -8.71
N SER A 220 16.52 4.43 -8.04
CA SER A 220 17.38 4.47 -6.86
C SER A 220 16.78 3.71 -5.68
N SER A 221 15.45 3.68 -5.52
CA SER A 221 14.77 2.82 -4.53
C SER A 221 15.02 1.33 -4.81
N GLY A 222 14.89 0.89 -6.07
CA GLY A 222 15.20 -0.49 -6.46
C GLY A 222 16.68 -0.84 -6.26
N VAL A 223 17.59 0.06 -6.61
CA VAL A 223 19.04 -0.11 -6.40
C VAL A 223 19.40 -0.15 -4.91
N TRP A 224 18.76 0.69 -4.08
CA TRP A 224 18.96 0.69 -2.64
C TRP A 224 18.51 -0.62 -2.01
N TRP A 225 17.33 -1.09 -2.39
CA TRP A 225 16.81 -2.39 -1.93
C TRP A 225 17.75 -3.52 -2.31
N LEU A 226 18.17 -3.61 -3.58
CA LEU A 226 19.08 -4.68 -3.99
C LEU A 226 20.48 -4.54 -3.35
N GLY A 227 21.00 -3.33 -3.27
CA GLY A 227 22.34 -3.03 -2.78
C GLY A 227 22.51 -3.41 -1.31
N PHE A 228 21.56 -3.02 -0.45
CA PHE A 228 21.62 -3.35 0.97
C PHE A 228 21.16 -4.78 1.28
N ALA A 229 20.24 -5.36 0.51
CA ALA A 229 19.87 -6.77 0.67
C ALA A 229 21.04 -7.71 0.40
N CYS A 230 22.00 -7.33 -0.46
CA CYS A 230 23.23 -8.09 -0.65
C CYS A 230 24.05 -8.26 0.65
N LEU A 231 23.97 -7.31 1.59
CA LEU A 231 24.61 -7.47 2.90
C LEU A 231 23.95 -8.59 3.72
N THR A 232 22.62 -8.66 3.72
CA THR A 232 21.89 -9.78 4.33
C THR A 232 22.32 -11.11 3.72
N PHE A 233 22.40 -11.20 2.40
CA PHE A 233 22.79 -12.44 1.72
C PHE A 233 24.24 -12.87 2.00
N ALA A 234 25.10 -11.92 2.34
CA ALA A 234 26.50 -12.19 2.66
C ALA A 234 26.72 -12.52 4.15
N TRP A 235 25.89 -11.98 5.05
CA TRP A 235 26.12 -12.03 6.50
C TRP A 235 25.18 -12.98 7.24
N VAL A 236 24.03 -13.31 6.68
CA VAL A 236 23.08 -14.24 7.29
C VAL A 236 23.33 -15.64 6.72
N PRO A 237 23.78 -16.60 7.55
CA PRO A 237 23.96 -17.98 7.11
C PRO A 237 22.61 -18.64 6.83
N GLU A 238 22.61 -19.63 5.93
CA GLU A 238 21.45 -20.48 5.70
C GLU A 238 21.21 -21.36 6.96
N PRO A 239 20.03 -21.30 7.58
CA PRO A 239 19.76 -22.10 8.77
C PRO A 239 19.73 -23.60 8.45
N PRO A 240 20.39 -24.46 9.26
CA PRO A 240 20.28 -25.91 9.10
C PRO A 240 18.86 -26.36 9.47
N ILE A 241 18.28 -27.28 8.69
CA ILE A 241 16.98 -27.89 9.00
C ILE A 241 17.16 -29.37 9.30
N GLU A 242 16.76 -29.79 10.50
CA GLU A 242 16.73 -31.20 10.87
C GLU A 242 15.61 -31.91 10.10
N ASN A 243 15.97 -32.94 9.32
CA ASN A 243 15.06 -33.72 8.45
C ASN A 243 14.53 -32.96 7.21
N GLU A 244 15.43 -32.62 6.28
CA GLU A 244 15.03 -32.10 4.96
C GLU A 244 14.08 -33.06 4.23
N MET A 245 12.94 -32.54 3.74
CA MET A 245 12.05 -33.29 2.86
C MET A 245 12.66 -33.46 1.46
N GLU A 246 12.42 -34.61 0.82
CA GLU A 246 12.74 -34.82 -0.61
C GLU A 246 12.11 -33.74 -1.50
N VAL A 247 12.76 -33.48 -2.65
CA VAL A 247 12.34 -32.45 -3.61
C VAL A 247 10.98 -32.79 -4.22
N LEU A 248 9.91 -32.29 -3.60
CA LEU A 248 8.59 -32.22 -4.21
C LEU A 248 8.55 -31.08 -5.24
N GLY A 249 7.84 -31.28 -6.35
CA GLY A 249 7.52 -30.21 -7.30
C GLY A 249 6.69 -29.11 -6.63
N VAL A 250 6.61 -27.93 -7.26
CA VAL A 250 5.84 -26.79 -6.72
C VAL A 250 4.37 -27.16 -6.48
N ALA A 251 3.76 -27.90 -7.42
CA ALA A 251 2.37 -28.35 -7.30
C ALA A 251 2.16 -29.40 -6.18
N ASP A 252 3.10 -30.33 -6.04
CA ASP A 252 3.03 -31.36 -5.00
C ASP A 252 3.30 -30.77 -3.61
N SER A 253 4.21 -29.80 -3.52
CA SER A 253 4.48 -29.02 -2.31
C SER A 253 3.25 -28.21 -1.89
N ALA A 254 2.56 -27.57 -2.85
CA ALA A 254 1.31 -26.86 -2.57
C ALA A 254 0.21 -27.82 -2.10
N LYS A 255 -0.03 -28.94 -2.79
CA LYS A 255 -1.05 -29.92 -2.41
C LYS A 255 -0.78 -30.51 -1.02
N PHE A 256 0.48 -30.78 -0.71
CA PHE A 256 0.92 -31.24 0.59
C PHE A 256 0.70 -30.15 1.67
N ALA A 257 1.08 -28.90 1.39
CA ALA A 257 0.86 -27.76 2.29
C ALA A 257 -0.63 -27.56 2.61
N PHE A 258 -1.51 -27.61 1.62
CA PHE A 258 -2.95 -27.53 1.82
C PHE A 258 -3.50 -28.73 2.62
N GLY A 259 -2.94 -29.93 2.43
CA GLY A 259 -3.29 -31.11 3.23
C GLY A 259 -2.90 -30.97 4.69
N GLU A 260 -1.71 -30.43 4.96
CA GLU A 260 -1.21 -30.18 6.31
C GLU A 260 -1.98 -29.07 7.02
N LEU A 261 -2.26 -27.96 6.32
CA LEU A 261 -3.17 -26.93 6.80
C LEU A 261 -4.54 -27.52 7.15
N LYS A 262 -5.13 -28.34 6.27
CA LYS A 262 -6.42 -28.98 6.56
C LYS A 262 -6.38 -29.84 7.83
N LYS A 263 -5.27 -30.55 8.06
CA LYS A 263 -5.07 -31.34 9.29
C LYS A 263 -4.97 -30.45 10.52
N THR A 264 -4.19 -29.37 10.46
CA THR A 264 -4.04 -28.39 11.54
C THR A 264 -5.36 -27.68 11.84
N PHE A 265 -6.12 -27.28 10.81
CA PHE A 265 -7.47 -26.73 10.94
C PHE A 265 -8.47 -27.74 11.54
N GLY A 266 -8.27 -29.04 11.32
CA GLY A 266 -9.04 -30.10 11.97
C GLY A 266 -8.78 -30.22 13.48
N GLN A 267 -7.65 -29.71 13.97
CA GLN A 267 -7.24 -29.76 15.38
C GLN A 267 -7.50 -28.44 16.14
N VAL A 268 -8.25 -27.51 15.55
CA VAL A 268 -8.53 -26.16 16.11
C VAL A 268 -9.10 -26.22 17.53
N THR A 269 -9.82 -27.29 17.89
CA THR A 269 -10.39 -27.46 19.22
C THR A 269 -9.33 -27.70 20.31
N HIS A 270 -8.14 -28.22 19.98
CA HIS A 270 -7.03 -28.39 20.93
C HIS A 270 -6.32 -27.08 21.26
N PHE A 271 -6.29 -26.12 20.33
CA PHE A 271 -5.56 -24.85 20.46
C PHE A 271 -6.47 -23.63 20.30
N ARG A 272 -7.62 -23.64 20.99
CA ARG A 272 -8.65 -22.60 20.84
C ARG A 272 -8.13 -21.17 21.05
N THR A 273 -7.26 -20.97 22.03
CA THR A 273 -6.66 -19.65 22.30
C THR A 273 -5.77 -19.17 21.16
N LEU A 274 -4.92 -20.06 20.61
CA LEU A 274 -4.04 -19.74 19.49
C LEU A 274 -4.85 -19.43 18.21
N PHE A 275 -5.92 -20.19 17.98
CA PHE A 275 -6.81 -19.94 16.84
C PHE A 275 -7.52 -18.60 16.94
N ILE A 276 -8.05 -18.24 18.13
CA ILE A 276 -8.66 -16.92 18.36
C ILE A 276 -7.63 -15.81 18.15
N TYR A 277 -6.40 -16.00 18.65
CA TYR A 277 -5.31 -15.05 18.43
C TYR A 277 -4.99 -14.87 16.95
N MET A 278 -4.93 -15.95 16.16
CA MET A 278 -4.68 -15.87 14.72
C MET A 278 -5.77 -15.11 13.97
N ILE A 279 -7.05 -15.30 14.35
CA ILE A 279 -8.16 -14.53 13.78
C ILE A 279 -8.04 -13.04 14.15
N ALA A 280 -7.76 -12.74 15.43
CA ALA A 280 -7.56 -11.36 15.86
C ALA A 280 -6.38 -10.71 15.13
N TYR A 281 -5.26 -11.43 15.01
CA TYR A 281 -4.07 -11.05 14.26
C TYR A 281 -4.39 -10.73 12.81
N PHE A 282 -5.13 -11.61 12.14
CA PHE A 282 -5.58 -11.40 10.76
C PHE A 282 -6.33 -10.07 10.60
N PHE A 283 -7.29 -9.77 11.47
CA PHE A 283 -8.06 -8.52 11.35
C PHE A 283 -7.23 -7.27 11.62
N PHE A 284 -6.38 -7.26 12.64
CA PHE A 284 -5.64 -6.04 12.95
C PHE A 284 -4.47 -5.81 11.98
N ILE A 285 -3.78 -6.86 11.54
CA ILE A 285 -2.66 -6.71 10.60
C ILE A 285 -3.16 -6.28 9.23
N ASP A 286 -4.32 -6.78 8.81
CA ASP A 286 -4.98 -6.38 7.56
C ASP A 286 -5.36 -4.90 7.59
N GLY A 287 -5.90 -4.41 8.71
CA GLY A 287 -6.19 -2.99 8.92
C GLY A 287 -4.94 -2.10 8.82
N ILE A 288 -3.84 -2.48 9.48
CA ILE A 288 -2.57 -1.75 9.43
C ILE A 288 -1.99 -1.71 8.01
N ASN A 289 -1.99 -2.86 7.32
CA ASN A 289 -1.46 -2.97 5.96
C ASN A 289 -2.31 -2.19 4.96
N SER A 290 -3.64 -2.22 5.10
CA SER A 290 -4.56 -1.49 4.24
C SER A 290 -4.34 0.02 4.33
N VAL A 291 -4.26 0.56 5.56
CA VAL A 291 -3.96 1.98 5.74
C VAL A 291 -2.57 2.32 5.21
N SER A 292 -1.57 1.47 5.46
CA SER A 292 -0.21 1.72 4.95
C SER A 292 -0.13 1.72 3.41
N ALA A 293 -0.89 0.86 2.73
CA ALA A 293 -0.88 0.76 1.27
C ALA A 293 -1.72 1.84 0.56
N LEU A 294 -2.73 2.40 1.25
CA LEU A 294 -3.66 3.38 0.68
C LEU A 294 -3.41 4.82 1.15
N ALA A 295 -2.66 5.03 2.25
CA ALA A 295 -2.42 6.37 2.80
C ALA A 295 -1.83 7.35 1.77
N GLY A 296 -0.92 6.88 0.92
CA GLY A 296 -0.28 7.71 -0.09
C GLY A 296 -1.24 8.20 -1.18
N ILE A 297 -2.09 7.31 -1.72
CA ILE A 297 -3.05 7.69 -2.76
C ILE A 297 -4.14 8.57 -2.17
N TYR A 298 -4.66 8.20 -0.98
CA TYR A 298 -5.66 8.97 -0.25
C TYR A 298 -5.19 10.40 0.05
N GLY A 299 -3.92 10.56 0.46
CA GLY A 299 -3.34 11.87 0.73
C GLY A 299 -3.40 12.82 -0.48
N VAL A 300 -3.23 12.30 -1.70
CA VAL A 300 -3.22 13.13 -2.91
C VAL A 300 -4.62 13.30 -3.48
N THR A 301 -5.38 12.22 -3.59
CA THR A 301 -6.68 12.24 -4.29
C THR A 301 -7.82 12.74 -3.42
N VAL A 302 -7.75 12.55 -2.10
CA VAL A 302 -8.83 12.92 -1.16
C VAL A 302 -8.45 14.16 -0.35
N LEU A 303 -7.25 14.20 0.23
CA LEU A 303 -6.81 15.36 1.03
C LEU A 303 -6.20 16.48 0.19
N GLY A 304 -6.02 16.28 -1.12
CA GLY A 304 -5.44 17.28 -2.02
C GLY A 304 -3.99 17.66 -1.70
N LEU A 305 -3.23 16.78 -1.03
CA LEU A 305 -1.83 17.07 -0.70
C LEU A 305 -0.97 17.10 -1.96
N THR A 306 -0.16 18.14 -2.08
CA THR A 306 0.88 18.18 -3.10
C THR A 306 1.89 17.04 -2.87
N THR A 307 2.50 16.51 -3.94
CA THR A 307 3.50 15.44 -3.84
C THR A 307 4.64 15.78 -2.89
N GLY A 308 5.12 17.04 -2.90
CA GLY A 308 6.16 17.49 -1.98
C GLY A 308 5.74 17.45 -0.51
N ASN A 309 4.51 17.87 -0.20
CA ASN A 309 3.96 17.81 1.15
C ASN A 309 3.77 16.35 1.60
N LEU A 310 3.27 15.47 0.73
CA LEU A 310 3.14 14.05 1.02
C LEU A 310 4.49 13.42 1.37
N ILE A 311 5.52 13.64 0.54
CA ILE A 311 6.88 13.14 0.80
C ILE A 311 7.39 13.64 2.16
N ALA A 312 7.21 14.94 2.46
CA ALA A 312 7.66 15.52 3.72
C ALA A 312 6.92 14.94 4.94
N ILE A 313 5.60 14.73 4.85
CA ILE A 313 4.81 14.12 5.93
C ILE A 313 5.25 12.69 6.18
N ILE A 314 5.38 11.87 5.13
CA ILE A 314 5.86 10.49 5.25
C ILE A 314 7.27 10.48 5.85
N LEU A 315 8.16 11.38 5.43
CA LEU A 315 9.50 11.50 5.99
C LEU A 315 9.51 11.77 7.50
N ILE A 316 8.67 12.69 7.97
CA ILE A 316 8.53 12.99 9.41
C ILE A 316 8.06 11.74 10.15
N ILE A 317 7.07 11.02 9.62
CA ILE A 317 6.57 9.77 10.21
C ILE A 317 7.71 8.76 10.39
N GLN A 318 8.62 8.62 9.44
CA GLN A 318 9.76 7.69 9.55
C GLN A 318 10.67 7.99 10.74
N PHE A 319 11.06 9.26 10.93
CA PHE A 319 11.95 9.66 12.02
C PHE A 319 11.26 9.68 13.39
N VAL A 320 9.94 9.83 13.43
CA VAL A 320 9.14 9.65 14.65
C VAL A 320 8.91 8.17 14.96
N ALA A 321 8.71 7.33 13.94
CA ALA A 321 8.45 5.90 14.11
C ALA A 321 9.66 5.13 14.68
N ALA A 322 10.88 5.45 14.24
CA ALA A 322 12.09 4.77 14.73
C ALA A 322 12.29 4.84 16.27
N PRO A 323 12.27 6.00 16.94
CA PRO A 323 12.37 6.07 18.41
C PRO A 323 11.12 5.50 19.09
N CYS A 324 9.93 5.63 18.49
CA CYS A 324 8.71 5.02 19.00
C CYS A 324 8.78 3.49 19.02
N ALA A 325 9.34 2.85 17.99
CA ALA A 325 9.53 1.39 17.94
C ALA A 325 10.43 0.89 19.09
N ILE A 326 11.53 1.61 19.37
CA ILE A 326 12.39 1.34 20.52
C ILE A 326 11.65 1.59 21.84
N GLY A 327 10.87 2.68 21.92
CA GLY A 327 10.03 3.01 23.07
C GLY A 327 9.00 1.91 23.38
N PHE A 328 8.38 1.32 22.36
CA PHE A 328 7.46 0.20 22.49
C PHE A 328 8.14 -1.05 23.06
N THR A 329 9.41 -1.29 22.73
CA THR A 329 10.20 -2.37 23.34
C THR A 329 10.32 -2.17 24.86
N ILE A 330 10.58 -0.92 25.30
CA ILE A 330 10.69 -0.58 26.73
C ILE A 330 9.34 -0.73 27.43
N LEU A 331 8.26 -0.30 26.77
CA LEU A 331 6.90 -0.43 27.28
C LEU A 331 6.49 -1.90 27.44
N ALA A 332 6.76 -2.73 26.43
CA ALA A 332 6.48 -4.16 26.47
C ALA A 332 7.24 -4.87 27.60
N LYS A 333 8.53 -4.54 27.80
CA LYS A 333 9.35 -5.07 28.90
C LYS A 333 8.84 -4.66 30.29
N ARG A 334 8.25 -3.46 30.42
CA ARG A 334 7.74 -2.95 31.70
C ARG A 334 6.35 -3.43 32.06
N THR A 335 5.51 -3.70 31.05
CA THR A 335 4.09 -4.03 31.25
C THR A 335 3.82 -5.47 30.83
N SER A 336 3.48 -5.67 29.55
CA SER A 336 3.32 -6.95 28.88
C SER A 336 3.14 -6.66 27.40
N THR A 337 3.61 -7.56 26.53
CA THR A 337 3.38 -7.48 25.08
C THR A 337 1.89 -7.37 24.72
N HIS A 338 1.01 -8.07 25.46
CA HIS A 338 -0.44 -7.99 25.25
C HIS A 338 -1.02 -6.59 25.53
N TYR A 339 -0.56 -5.95 26.60
CA TYR A 339 -1.00 -4.59 26.94
C TYR A 339 -0.50 -3.56 25.93
N ALA A 340 0.78 -3.63 25.56
CA ALA A 340 1.38 -2.75 24.56
C ALA A 340 0.65 -2.85 23.21
N LEU A 341 0.33 -4.07 22.77
CA LEU A 341 -0.44 -4.31 21.54
C LEU A 341 -1.87 -3.79 21.65
N SER A 342 -2.59 -4.06 22.75
CA SER A 342 -3.96 -3.57 22.91
C SER A 342 -4.03 -2.03 22.90
N PHE A 343 -3.05 -1.38 23.55
CA PHE A 343 -2.94 0.07 23.57
C PHE A 343 -2.71 0.66 22.18
N SER A 344 -1.80 0.08 21.39
CA SER A 344 -1.54 0.55 20.02
C SER A 344 -2.76 0.40 19.12
N LEU A 345 -3.51 -0.71 19.26
CA LEU A 345 -4.74 -0.93 18.50
C LEU A 345 -5.83 0.08 18.81
N VAL A 346 -6.05 0.42 20.09
CA VAL A 346 -7.02 1.45 20.48
C VAL A 346 -6.62 2.82 19.90
N MET A 347 -5.34 3.19 20.02
CA MET A 347 -4.82 4.41 19.41
C MET A 347 -5.05 4.44 17.89
N TRP A 348 -4.81 3.32 17.21
CA TRP A 348 -5.06 3.18 15.77
C TRP A 348 -6.53 3.40 15.39
N VAL A 349 -7.47 2.83 16.14
CA VAL A 349 -8.91 3.04 15.91
C VAL A 349 -9.28 4.51 16.06
N VAL A 350 -8.77 5.18 17.10
CA VAL A 350 -9.02 6.62 17.32
C VAL A 350 -8.50 7.45 16.15
N VAL A 351 -7.29 7.16 15.66
CA VAL A 351 -6.68 7.89 14.54
C VAL A 351 -7.46 7.66 13.23
N ILE A 352 -7.87 6.43 12.93
CA ILE A 352 -8.66 6.13 11.72
C ILE A 352 -10.02 6.84 11.77
N VAL A 353 -10.73 6.79 12.91
CA VAL A 353 -12.00 7.51 13.08
C VAL A 353 -11.81 9.02 12.95
N GLY A 354 -10.71 9.56 13.49
CA GLY A 354 -10.32 10.95 13.28
C GLY A 354 -10.08 11.27 11.81
N ALA A 355 -9.38 10.43 11.07
CA ALA A 355 -9.12 10.62 9.64
C ALA A 355 -10.42 10.68 8.81
N LEU A 356 -11.41 9.84 9.15
CA LEU A 356 -12.73 9.88 8.48
C LEU A 356 -13.44 11.22 8.65
N SER A 357 -13.21 11.94 9.74
CA SER A 357 -13.80 13.28 9.94
C SER A 357 -13.22 14.36 9.05
N PHE A 358 -12.04 14.13 8.43
CA PHE A 358 -11.41 15.05 7.49
C PHE A 358 -11.70 14.72 6.02
N ALA A 359 -12.42 13.63 5.74
CA ALA A 359 -12.78 13.29 4.36
C ALA A 359 -13.82 14.33 3.86
N PRO A 360 -13.55 15.03 2.75
CA PRO A 360 -14.52 15.93 2.15
C PRO A 360 -15.77 15.15 1.76
N LEU A 361 -16.95 15.76 1.96
CA LEU A 361 -18.22 15.19 1.51
C LEU A 361 -18.22 15.11 -0.02
N VAL A 362 -18.76 14.03 -0.57
CA VAL A 362 -18.96 13.91 -2.01
C VAL A 362 -20.04 14.92 -2.39
N LEU A 363 -19.74 15.77 -3.37
CA LEU A 363 -20.68 16.76 -3.89
C LEU A 363 -21.73 16.03 -4.74
N GLU A 364 -23.00 16.15 -4.38
CA GLU A 364 -24.09 15.40 -5.02
C GLU A 364 -24.87 16.24 -6.03
N SER A 365 -24.97 17.55 -5.81
CA SER A 365 -25.72 18.46 -6.68
C SER A 365 -24.81 19.28 -7.60
N HIS A 366 -25.32 19.70 -8.76
CA HIS A 366 -24.55 20.53 -9.71
C HIS A 366 -24.06 21.83 -9.04
N ASP A 367 -24.94 22.43 -8.23
CA ASP A 367 -24.73 23.69 -7.52
C ASP A 367 -23.63 23.61 -6.45
N GLU A 368 -23.30 22.40 -5.98
CA GLU A 368 -22.22 22.16 -5.02
C GLU A 368 -20.83 22.19 -5.66
N TYR A 369 -20.73 22.11 -6.98
CA TYR A 369 -19.45 22.19 -7.68
C TYR A 369 -18.99 23.64 -7.81
N ASP A 370 -17.72 23.88 -7.49
CA ASP A 370 -17.05 25.18 -7.63
C ASP A 370 -16.96 25.67 -9.07
N ILE A 371 -16.84 24.73 -10.02
CA ILE A 371 -16.79 25.02 -11.45
C ILE A 371 -17.94 24.25 -12.08
N GLN A 372 -18.90 25.01 -12.60
CA GLN A 372 -20.09 24.49 -13.25
C GLN A 372 -19.97 24.75 -14.76
N PHE A 373 -20.41 23.76 -15.53
CA PHE A 373 -20.43 23.81 -17.00
C PHE A 373 -21.87 23.62 -17.42
N ASP A 374 -22.53 24.73 -17.68
CA ASP A 374 -23.91 24.75 -18.13
C ASP A 374 -23.94 24.93 -19.64
N TRP A 375 -24.84 24.21 -20.30
CA TRP A 375 -25.04 24.33 -21.74
C TRP A 375 -25.94 25.54 -22.03
N ASP A 376 -25.59 26.28 -23.07
CA ASP A 376 -26.30 27.43 -23.63
C ASP A 376 -26.54 27.11 -25.11
N ALA A 377 -27.76 26.78 -25.48
CA ALA A 377 -28.10 26.26 -26.81
C ALA A 377 -28.11 27.34 -27.90
N ASP A 378 -28.53 28.56 -27.58
CA ASP A 378 -28.73 29.66 -28.53
C ASP A 378 -27.52 30.63 -28.62
N GLY A 379 -26.62 30.51 -27.65
CA GLY A 379 -25.36 31.23 -27.54
C GLY A 379 -25.51 32.68 -27.09
N ASP A 380 -26.54 33.02 -26.30
CA ASP A 380 -26.80 34.37 -25.81
C ASP A 380 -26.06 34.72 -24.51
N GLY A 381 -25.49 33.71 -23.83
CA GLY A 381 -24.75 33.85 -22.58
C GLY A 381 -25.58 33.61 -21.31
N ILE A 382 -26.79 33.07 -21.43
CA ILE A 382 -27.62 32.53 -20.35
C ILE A 382 -27.63 31.00 -20.47
N ALA A 383 -27.53 30.31 -19.33
CA ALA A 383 -27.56 28.85 -19.32
C ALA A 383 -28.99 28.36 -19.56
N ASP A 384 -29.18 27.26 -20.30
CA ASP A 384 -30.50 26.69 -20.61
C ASP A 384 -31.39 26.48 -19.36
N ALA A 385 -30.77 26.16 -18.22
CA ALA A 385 -31.47 25.94 -16.96
C ALA A 385 -32.04 27.23 -16.33
N GLU A 386 -31.48 28.39 -16.68
CA GLU A 386 -31.88 29.73 -16.22
C GLU A 386 -32.49 30.58 -17.34
N ASP A 387 -32.58 30.03 -18.55
CA ASP A 387 -33.10 30.72 -19.72
C ASP A 387 -34.62 30.52 -19.88
N ASP A 388 -35.32 31.63 -20.10
CA ASP A 388 -36.75 31.64 -20.35
C ASP A 388 -37.08 31.33 -21.83
N ASP A 389 -36.11 31.37 -22.75
CA ASP A 389 -36.20 31.15 -24.22
C ASP A 389 -34.98 30.34 -24.69
N THR A 390 -34.95 29.04 -24.36
CA THR A 390 -33.74 28.20 -24.46
C THR A 390 -33.21 28.04 -25.88
N ASP A 391 -34.09 28.06 -26.88
CA ASP A 391 -33.69 27.86 -28.27
C ASP A 391 -33.46 29.19 -29.03
N GLY A 392 -33.74 30.33 -28.40
CA GLY A 392 -33.51 31.68 -28.90
C GLY A 392 -34.41 32.07 -30.07
N ASP A 393 -35.59 31.44 -30.19
CA ASP A 393 -36.55 31.68 -31.27
C ASP A 393 -37.47 32.90 -31.04
N TRP A 394 -37.34 33.55 -29.87
CA TRP A 394 -38.12 34.69 -29.35
C TRP A 394 -39.48 34.34 -28.75
N TYR A 395 -39.75 33.06 -28.48
CA TYR A 395 -40.87 32.60 -27.68
C TYR A 395 -40.36 32.00 -26.37
N SER A 396 -40.95 32.40 -25.26
CA SER A 396 -40.57 31.79 -23.98
C SER A 396 -40.95 30.31 -23.97
N ASN A 397 -40.13 29.47 -23.34
CA ASN A 397 -40.37 28.05 -23.11
C ASN A 397 -41.80 27.75 -22.63
N ALA A 398 -42.33 28.56 -21.70
CA ALA A 398 -43.69 28.41 -21.19
C ALA A 398 -44.79 28.65 -22.24
N ALA A 399 -44.57 29.58 -23.17
CA ALA A 399 -45.52 29.88 -24.25
C ALA A 399 -45.52 28.78 -25.32
N GLU A 400 -44.37 28.15 -25.53
CA GLU A 400 -44.20 27.01 -26.43
C GLU A 400 -44.83 25.73 -25.89
N GLU A 401 -44.62 25.44 -24.61
CA GLU A 401 -45.32 24.35 -23.93
C GLU A 401 -46.85 24.52 -24.00
N GLU A 402 -47.36 25.75 -23.84
CA GLU A 402 -48.80 26.06 -23.97
C GLU A 402 -49.30 25.89 -25.42
N ALA A 403 -48.46 26.21 -26.41
CA ALA A 403 -48.74 26.01 -27.83
C ALA A 403 -48.54 24.56 -28.31
N GLY A 404 -47.91 23.71 -27.49
CA GLY A 404 -47.54 22.34 -27.82
C GLY A 404 -46.37 22.24 -28.80
N THR A 405 -45.51 23.26 -28.85
CA THR A 405 -44.25 23.28 -29.61
C THR A 405 -43.08 22.86 -28.72
N ASP A 406 -41.85 22.75 -29.26
CA ASP A 406 -40.71 22.13 -28.57
C ASP A 406 -39.70 23.20 -28.17
N PRO A 407 -39.56 23.55 -26.87
CA PRO A 407 -38.69 24.63 -26.38
C PRO A 407 -37.19 24.46 -26.63
N LEU A 408 -36.78 23.32 -27.18
CA LEU A 408 -35.38 22.99 -27.46
C LEU A 408 -35.10 22.93 -28.97
N ASP A 409 -36.09 23.17 -29.82
CA ASP A 409 -35.96 23.12 -31.27
C ASP A 409 -36.39 24.45 -31.90
N PRO A 410 -35.44 25.28 -32.37
CA PRO A 410 -35.73 26.59 -32.98
C PRO A 410 -36.54 26.51 -34.29
N SER A 411 -36.82 25.29 -34.77
CA SER A 411 -37.69 25.04 -35.91
C SER A 411 -39.14 24.72 -35.53
N SER A 412 -39.40 24.45 -34.26
CA SER A 412 -40.67 24.10 -33.66
C SER A 412 -41.24 25.28 -32.88
N THR A 413 -41.81 26.25 -33.60
CA THR A 413 -42.27 27.52 -33.00
C THR A 413 -43.81 27.63 -33.02
N PRO A 414 -44.45 28.41 -32.13
CA PRO A 414 -45.89 28.71 -32.20
C PRO A 414 -46.32 29.43 -33.49
N ASN A 415 -45.37 29.96 -34.26
CA ASN A 415 -45.62 30.66 -35.52
C ASN A 415 -45.74 29.66 -36.70
N PRO A 416 -46.84 29.70 -37.49
CA PRO A 416 -47.03 28.81 -38.64
C PRO A 416 -46.08 29.08 -39.83
N ASN A 417 -45.30 30.17 -39.81
CA ASN A 417 -44.27 30.49 -40.80
C ASN A 417 -42.94 30.89 -40.11
N PRO A 418 -42.15 29.93 -39.64
CA PRO A 418 -40.89 30.20 -38.93
C PRO A 418 -39.84 30.82 -39.85
N SER A 419 -38.92 31.60 -39.25
CA SER A 419 -37.87 32.33 -39.97
C SER A 419 -36.71 31.39 -40.32
N ILE A 420 -36.51 31.13 -41.62
CA ILE A 420 -35.36 30.36 -42.13
C ILE A 420 -34.02 31.03 -41.73
N TRP A 421 -33.98 32.36 -41.66
CA TRP A 421 -32.78 33.10 -41.28
C TRP A 421 -32.43 32.90 -39.80
N LEU A 422 -33.44 32.81 -38.93
CA LEU A 422 -33.28 32.58 -37.50
C LEU A 422 -32.73 31.17 -37.26
N GLN A 423 -33.33 30.15 -37.89
CA GLN A 423 -32.84 28.77 -37.85
C GLN A 423 -31.39 28.64 -38.33
N GLN A 424 -31.02 29.35 -39.40
CA GLN A 424 -29.63 29.36 -39.90
C GLN A 424 -28.65 30.08 -38.95
N ARG A 425 -29.12 31.08 -38.21
CA ARG A 425 -28.32 31.81 -37.23
C ARG A 425 -28.07 30.94 -35.98
N LEU A 426 -29.06 30.17 -35.56
CA LEU A 426 -29.02 29.31 -34.37
C LEU A 426 -28.34 27.97 -34.63
N ALA A 427 -28.29 27.54 -35.90
CA ALA A 427 -27.58 26.35 -36.32
C ALA A 427 -26.08 26.40 -35.92
N GLY A 428 -25.72 25.65 -34.88
CA GLY A 428 -24.34 25.50 -34.39
C GLY A 428 -23.88 26.62 -33.46
N LYS A 429 -24.81 27.34 -32.83
CA LYS A 429 -24.51 28.42 -31.86
C LYS A 429 -24.10 27.93 -30.48
N GLY A 430 -24.56 26.75 -30.08
CA GLY A 430 -24.44 26.30 -28.70
C GLY A 430 -23.02 26.33 -28.14
N GLN A 431 -22.92 26.77 -26.90
CA GLN A 431 -21.68 26.93 -26.14
C GLN A 431 -21.85 26.43 -24.70
N TYR A 432 -20.74 26.26 -23.99
CA TYR A 432 -20.78 26.06 -22.54
C TYR A 432 -20.50 27.38 -21.84
N ILE A 433 -21.36 27.73 -20.89
CA ILE A 433 -21.11 28.78 -19.93
C ILE A 433 -20.37 28.17 -18.75
N VAL A 434 -19.25 28.78 -18.39
CA VAL A 434 -18.46 28.39 -17.23
C VAL A 434 -18.75 29.37 -16.12
N SER A 435 -19.50 28.93 -15.13
CA SER A 435 -19.76 29.68 -13.92
C SER A 435 -18.86 29.17 -12.79
N VAL A 436 -18.58 30.06 -11.85
CA VAL A 436 -17.71 29.80 -10.71
C VAL A 436 -18.55 30.05 -9.47
N GLY A 437 -18.80 29.00 -8.68
CA GLY A 437 -19.66 29.06 -7.50
C GLY A 437 -19.12 30.05 -6.46
N ASP A 438 -20.02 30.68 -5.70
CA ASP A 438 -19.70 31.73 -4.72
C ASP A 438 -18.69 31.28 -3.62
N GLY A 439 -18.52 29.98 -3.41
CA GLY A 439 -17.60 29.40 -2.43
C GLY A 439 -16.11 29.38 -2.84
N THR A 440 -15.78 29.71 -4.09
CA THR A 440 -14.42 29.59 -4.62
C THR A 440 -13.41 30.64 -4.13
N TYR A 441 -13.88 31.69 -3.46
CA TYR A 441 -13.04 32.79 -2.96
C TYR A 441 -12.95 32.85 -1.42
N GLU A 442 -13.61 31.94 -0.70
CA GLU A 442 -13.46 31.77 0.75
C GLU A 442 -12.48 30.63 1.07
#